data_AF-A0A2L2Z8T0-F1
#
_entry.id   AF-A0A2L2Z8T0-F1
#
_cell.length_a   1.000
_cell.length_b   1.000
_cell.length_c   1.000
_cell.angle_alpha   90.00
_cell.angle_beta   90.00
_cell.angle_gamma   90.00
#
_symmetry.space_group_name_H-M   'P 1'
#
loop_
_entity.id
_entity.type
_entity.pdbx_description
1 polymer ?
#
loop_
_entity_poly.entity_id
_entity_poly.type
_entity_poly.pdbx_seq_one_letter_code
_entity_poly.pdbx_strand_id
1 'polypeptide(L)'
;VSFSTKCRLVAPGVVVPGMLSITQAEMFFEVDEDDAEYKKMDPEVIKYCDHVHGKWHFSEIRAVFSRRYLLQNVALEIFLAS
;
A
#
# COMPACT_ATOMS: atom_id res chain seq x y z
N VAL A 1 9.84 -10.30 -10.19
CA VAL A 1 8.81 -10.33 -9.13
C VAL A 1 8.82 -11.72 -8.52
N SER A 2 9.09 -11.85 -7.22
CA SER A 2 9.08 -13.13 -6.51
C SER A 2 7.69 -13.45 -5.95
N PHE A 3 6.93 -12.42 -5.58
CA PHE A 3 5.56 -12.54 -5.11
C PHE A 3 4.76 -11.29 -5.53
N SER A 4 3.51 -11.46 -5.92
CA SER A 4 2.60 -10.36 -6.19
C SER A 4 1.20 -10.73 -5.73
N THR A 5 0.51 -9.78 -5.13
CA THR A 5 -0.86 -9.98 -4.67
C THR A 5 -1.66 -8.69 -4.78
N LYS A 6 -2.98 -8.86 -4.96
CA LYS A 6 -3.92 -7.74 -4.85
C LYS A 6 -4.04 -7.34 -3.39
N CYS A 7 -3.97 -6.04 -3.11
CA CYS A 7 -4.14 -5.52 -1.77
C CYS A 7 -4.79 -4.13 -1.80
N ARG A 8 -4.96 -3.53 -0.63
CA ARG A 8 -5.41 -2.16 -0.49
C ARG A 8 -4.36 -1.38 0.31
N LEU A 9 -3.97 -0.22 -0.18
CA LEU A 9 -3.15 0.71 0.58
C LEU A 9 -4.09 1.53 1.47
N VAL A 10 -3.91 1.40 2.78
CA VAL A 10 -4.69 2.12 3.78
C VAL A 10 -3.84 3.31 4.23
N ALA A 11 -4.31 4.52 3.93
CA ALA A 11 -3.69 5.77 4.36
C ALA A 11 -4.72 6.64 5.10
N PRO A 12 -4.30 7.69 5.82
CA PRO A 12 -5.24 8.60 6.48
C PRO A 12 -6.23 9.20 5.46
N GLY A 13 -7.51 8.90 5.62
CA GLY A 13 -8.59 9.45 4.79
C GLY A 13 -8.86 8.72 3.47
N VAL A 14 -8.04 7.76 3.05
CA VAL A 14 -8.26 7.00 1.80
C VAL A 14 -7.90 5.54 1.94
N VAL A 15 -8.56 4.70 1.15
CA VAL A 15 -8.18 3.29 0.98
C VAL A 15 -8.20 2.98 -0.50
N VAL A 16 -7.03 2.86 -1.12
CA VAL A 16 -6.92 2.66 -2.58
C VAL A 16 -6.64 1.20 -2.92
N PRO A 17 -7.37 0.61 -3.89
CA PRO A 17 -7.07 -0.73 -4.39
C PRO A 17 -5.82 -0.71 -5.27
N GLY A 18 -5.06 -1.80 -5.26
CA GLY A 18 -3.87 -1.92 -6.10
C GLY A 18 -3.17 -3.26 -5.97
N MET A 19 -1.94 -3.30 -6.44
CA MET A 19 -1.09 -4.48 -6.47
C MET A 19 0.18 -4.24 -5.66
N LEU A 20 0.46 -5.12 -4.69
CA LEU A 20 1.74 -5.17 -3.99
C LEU A 20 2.62 -6.20 -4.67
N SER A 21 3.77 -5.75 -5.15
CA SER A 21 4.78 -6.58 -5.79
C SER A 21 6.06 -6.59 -4.98
N ILE A 22 6.56 -7.78 -4.72
CA ILE A 22 7.73 -8.05 -3.90
C ILE A 22 8.80 -8.67 -4.80
N THR A 23 10.03 -8.17 -4.68
CA THR A 23 11.21 -8.68 -5.38
C THR A 23 12.21 -9.24 -4.36
N GLN A 24 13.47 -9.44 -4.76
CA GLN A 24 14.52 -9.88 -3.83
C GLN A 24 15.03 -8.77 -2.91
N ALA A 25 14.93 -7.50 -3.32
CA ALA A 25 15.56 -6.38 -2.60
C ALA A 25 14.59 -5.25 -2.22
N GLU A 26 13.42 -5.21 -2.85
CA GLU A 26 12.48 -4.10 -2.72
C GLU A 26 11.03 -4.57 -2.92
N MET A 27 10.11 -3.80 -2.35
CA MET A 27 8.67 -3.90 -2.60
C MET A 27 8.16 -2.61 -3.21
N PHE A 28 7.13 -2.72 -4.05
CA PHE A 28 6.45 -1.58 -4.62
C PHE A 28 4.94 -1.81 -4.67
N PHE A 29 4.20 -0.73 -4.50
CA PHE A 29 2.74 -0.70 -4.61
C PHE A 29 2.35 0.14 -5.82
N GLU A 30 1.46 -0.42 -6.64
CA GLU A 30 0.89 0.24 -7.80
C GLU A 30 -0.63 0.32 -7.59
N VAL A 31 -1.17 1.54 -7.63
CA VAL A 31 -2.61 1.75 -7.55
C VAL A 31 -3.30 1.25 -8.82
N ASP A 32 -4.50 0.70 -8.67
CA ASP A 32 -5.36 0.38 -9.80
C ASP A 32 -6.16 1.64 -10.19
N GLU A 33 -5.63 2.42 -11.13
CA GLU A 33 -6.28 3.64 -11.61
C GLU A 33 -7.61 3.38 -12.32
N ASP A 34 -7.83 2.15 -12.79
CA ASP A 34 -9.03 1.79 -13.51
C ASP A 34 -10.21 1.41 -12.62
N ASP A 35 -9.93 1.14 -11.34
CA ASP A 35 -10.92 0.75 -10.35
C ASP A 35 -11.95 1.87 -10.09
N ALA A 36 -13.22 1.48 -10.02
CA ALA A 36 -14.32 2.41 -9.78
C ALA A 36 -14.26 3.06 -8.39
N GLU A 37 -13.66 2.41 -7.38
CA GLU A 37 -13.43 3.01 -6.07
C GLU A 37 -12.39 4.13 -6.15
N TYR A 38 -11.30 3.95 -6.90
CA TYR A 38 -10.27 4.97 -7.11
C TYR A 38 -10.82 6.18 -7.87
N LYS A 39 -11.53 5.95 -8.98
CA LYS A 39 -12.13 7.02 -9.81
C LYS A 39 -13.17 7.88 -9.08
N LYS A 40 -13.75 7.39 -7.99
CA LYS A 40 -14.72 8.13 -7.15
C LYS A 40 -14.07 8.98 -6.07
N MET A 41 -12.78 8.79 -5.79
CA MET A 41 -12.08 9.55 -4.76
C MET A 41 -11.82 10.97 -5.23
N ASP A 42 -11.80 11.90 -4.26
CA ASP A 42 -11.49 13.29 -4.52
C ASP A 42 -9.98 13.43 -4.87
N PRO A 43 -9.63 13.96 -6.06
CA PRO A 43 -8.25 14.18 -6.46
C PRO A 43 -7.46 15.07 -5.50
N GLU A 44 -8.12 15.99 -4.77
CA GLU A 44 -7.45 16.83 -3.77
C GLU A 44 -7.00 16.02 -2.56
N VAL A 45 -7.76 15.00 -2.16
CA VAL A 45 -7.41 14.12 -1.04
C VAL A 45 -6.28 13.16 -1.43
N ILE A 46 -6.32 12.61 -2.64
CA ILE A 46 -5.29 11.68 -3.15
C ILE A 46 -3.90 12.34 -3.12
N LYS A 47 -3.80 13.65 -3.35
CA LYS A 47 -2.52 14.40 -3.27
C LYS A 47 -1.84 14.32 -1.90
N TYR A 48 -2.59 14.09 -0.82
CA TYR A 48 -2.04 13.94 0.53
C TYR A 48 -1.65 12.50 0.87
N CYS A 49 -1.94 11.54 -0.01
CA CYS A 49 -1.51 10.17 0.16
C CYS A 49 -0.12 10.01 -0.44
N ASP A 50 0.89 10.18 0.40
CA ASP A 50 2.23 9.74 0.07
C ASP A 50 2.18 8.23 -0.25
N HIS A 51 2.82 7.83 -1.35
CA HIS A 51 3.02 6.42 -1.78
C HIS A 51 1.91 5.72 -2.59
N VAL A 52 1.08 6.46 -3.34
CA VAL A 52 0.21 5.85 -4.39
C VAL A 52 1.03 5.02 -5.41
N HIS A 53 2.28 5.42 -5.64
CA HIS A 53 3.31 4.63 -6.31
C HIS A 53 4.52 4.42 -5.38
N GLY A 54 4.28 3.78 -4.25
CA GLY A 54 5.30 3.54 -3.23
C GLY A 54 6.36 2.55 -3.71
N LYS A 55 7.63 2.89 -3.48
CA LYS A 55 8.76 1.98 -3.66
C LYS A 55 9.60 2.01 -2.38
N TRP A 56 9.86 0.84 -1.82
CA TRP A 56 10.55 0.72 -0.54
C TRP A 56 11.58 -0.39 -0.57
N HIS A 57 12.80 -0.07 -0.16
CA HIS A 57 13.89 -1.05 -0.08
C HIS A 57 13.80 -1.85 1.23
N PHE A 58 14.12 -3.14 1.19
CA PHE A 58 14.09 -3.95 2.41
C PHE A 58 15.11 -3.51 3.45
N SER A 59 16.19 -2.84 3.04
CA SER A 59 17.16 -2.22 3.95
C SER A 59 16.55 -1.14 4.84
N GLU A 60 15.43 -0.54 4.42
CA GLU A 60 14.75 0.51 5.17
C GLU A 60 13.74 -0.06 6.16
N ILE A 61 13.27 -1.30 5.99
CA ILE A 61 12.26 -1.89 6.87
C ILE A 61 12.84 -2.13 8.28
N ARG A 62 12.20 -1.53 9.29
CA ARG A 62 12.58 -1.66 10.71
C ARG A 62 11.65 -2.56 11.50
N ALA A 63 10.38 -2.60 11.14
CA ALA A 63 9.42 -3.51 11.76
C ALA A 63 8.26 -3.83 10.82
N VAL A 64 7.71 -5.03 10.98
CA VAL A 64 6.49 -5.47 10.30
C VAL A 64 5.56 -6.03 11.36
N PHE A 65 4.32 -5.55 11.36
CA PHE A 65 3.33 -6.02 12.30
C PHE A 65 2.06 -6.50 11.60
N SER A 66 1.47 -7.57 12.16
CA SER A 66 0.12 -7.98 11.82
C SER A 66 -0.89 -7.00 12.41
N ARG A 67 -1.93 -6.69 11.62
CA ARG A 67 -3.01 -5.78 11.97
C ARG A 67 -4.36 -6.35 11.57
N ARG A 68 -5.41 -5.82 12.19
CA ARG A 68 -6.79 -6.06 11.75
C ARG A 68 -7.26 -4.91 10.89
N TYR A 69 -7.92 -5.23 9.77
CA TYR A 69 -8.66 -4.27 8.96
C TYR A 69 -10.12 -4.70 8.91
N LEU A 70 -11.04 -3.78 9.20
CA LEU A 70 -12.47 -4.08 9.36
C LEU A 70 -12.73 -5.29 10.26
N LEU A 71 -12.04 -5.33 11.41
CA LEU A 71 -12.08 -6.42 12.41
C LEU A 71 -11.57 -7.79 11.94
N GLN A 72 -11.06 -7.90 10.72
CA GLN A 72 -10.50 -9.14 10.17
C GLN A 72 -8.98 -9.12 10.22
N ASN A 73 -8.34 -10.25 10.53
CA ASN A 73 -6.88 -10.38 10.60
C ASN A 73 -6.24 -10.52 9.20
N VAL A 74 -6.39 -9.47 8.38
CA VAL A 74 -6.03 -9.48 6.95
C VAL A 74 -5.13 -8.30 6.56
N ALA A 75 -4.53 -7.61 7.53
CA ALA A 75 -3.71 -6.43 7.28
C ALA A 75 -2.29 -6.54 7.85
N LEU A 76 -1.39 -5.77 7.25
CA LEU A 76 -0.01 -5.63 7.65
C LEU A 76 0.33 -4.14 7.73
N GLU A 77 1.17 -3.77 8.69
CA GLU A 77 1.71 -2.42 8.83
C GLU A 77 3.24 -2.52 8.88
N ILE A 78 3.91 -1.79 7.99
CA ILE A 78 5.36 -1.83 7.78
C ILE A 78 5.94 -0.48 8.18
N PHE A 79 6.90 -0.50 9.09
CA PHE A 79 7.61 0.69 9.56
C PHE A 79 8.98 0.74 8.91
N LEU A 80 9.29 1.87 8.29
CA LEU A 80 10.56 2.14 7.62
C LEU A 80 11.42 3.05 8.48
N ALA A 81 12.74 2.96 8.33
CA ALA A 81 13.64 4.00 8.74
C ALA A 81 13.61 5.07 7.67
N SER A 82 12.99 6.18 8.01
CA SER A 82 13.17 7.46 7.34
C SER A 82 14.64 7.77 7.07
#